data_AF-A0A5C7IXC2-F1
#
_entry.id   AF-A0A5C7IXC2-F1
#
_cell.length_a   1.000
_cell.length_b   1.000
_cell.length_c   1.000
_cell.angle_alpha   90.00
_cell.angle_beta   90.00
_cell.angle_gamma   90.00
#
_symmetry.space_group_name_H-M   'P 1'
#
loop_
_entity.id
_entity.type
_entity.pdbx_description
1 polymer ?
#
loop_
_entity_poly.entity_id
_entity_poly.type
_entity_poly.pdbx_seq_one_letter_code
_entity_poly.pdbx_strand_id
1 'polypeptide(L)'
;MRTSNHLIGLLNFLTFLLSIPILGGGIWLSTRANNTDCLKFLQWPLIVIGVAIMVVSLAGFAGACYRSSFLMWLYLFVMFFIIAALIGFIIFAYAVTDKGSGRVVINRGYLEYNLDDYQGTWLERRVSDNGYWAKIASCVRDSRVCSKMGRVVGGIPETAEMFYLRKLSPVQSGCCKPPTGCSYDYRNETFWSPGAGGVVGTNPDCALWSNDQQELCYRCNSCKAGILASLKKSWRKVSVINIVVLIILVIAYVIACAAFRNNRRIDNDEPYGEARMEKSRPSRIQL
;
A
#
# COMPACT_ATOMS: atom_id res chain seq x y z
N MET A 1 10.86 -32.44 16.53
CA MET A 1 10.56 -32.62 15.09
C MET A 1 9.09 -32.46 14.76
N ARG A 2 8.16 -33.26 15.34
CA ARG A 2 6.72 -33.18 15.02
C ARG A 2 6.14 -31.77 15.26
N THR A 3 6.39 -31.16 16.42
CA THR A 3 5.90 -29.83 16.78
C THR A 3 6.43 -28.72 15.86
N SER A 4 7.71 -28.72 15.50
CA SER A 4 8.31 -27.72 14.60
C SER A 4 7.72 -27.78 13.19
N ASN A 5 7.45 -28.98 12.66
CA ASN A 5 6.86 -29.14 11.33
C ASN A 5 5.40 -28.67 11.29
N HIS A 6 4.62 -28.98 12.34
CA HIS A 6 3.25 -28.46 12.47
C HIS A 6 3.22 -26.93 12.62
N LEU A 7 4.20 -26.35 13.35
CA LEU A 7 4.33 -24.90 13.50
C LEU A 7 4.67 -24.21 12.17
N ILE A 8 5.59 -24.77 11.38
CA ILE A 8 5.93 -24.27 10.04
C ILE A 8 4.72 -24.33 9.11
N GLY A 9 3.95 -25.42 9.15
CA GLY A 9 2.71 -25.55 8.39
C GLY A 9 1.67 -24.50 8.78
N LEU A 10 1.47 -24.28 10.09
CA LEU A 10 0.53 -23.26 10.60
C LEU A 10 0.96 -21.83 10.21
N LEU A 11 2.24 -21.49 10.33
CA LEU A 11 2.76 -20.18 9.95
C LEU A 11 2.63 -19.93 8.43
N ASN A 12 2.88 -20.95 7.60
CA ASN A 12 2.67 -20.85 6.16
C ASN A 12 1.18 -20.73 5.77
N PHE A 13 0.29 -21.38 6.51
CA PHE A 13 -1.15 -21.22 6.33
C PHE A 13 -1.64 -19.81 6.72
N LEU A 14 -1.14 -19.26 7.83
CA LEU A 14 -1.48 -17.90 8.25
C LEU A 14 -0.95 -16.85 7.26
N THR A 15 0.27 -17.03 6.73
CA THR A 15 0.81 -16.14 5.69
C THR A 15 0.04 -16.24 4.37
N PHE A 16 -0.44 -17.43 4.00
CA PHE A 16 -1.36 -17.59 2.87
C PHE A 16 -2.65 -16.79 3.07
N LEU A 17 -3.28 -16.91 4.24
CA LEU A 17 -4.50 -16.16 4.55
C LEU A 17 -4.26 -14.65 4.52
N LEU A 18 -3.10 -14.17 4.97
CA LEU A 18 -2.72 -12.75 4.89
C LEU A 18 -2.45 -12.27 3.46
N SER A 19 -2.05 -13.16 2.56
CA SER A 19 -1.88 -12.83 1.13
C SER A 19 -3.21 -12.55 0.43
N ILE A 20 -4.32 -13.14 0.91
CA ILE A 20 -5.66 -13.00 0.33
C ILE A 20 -6.15 -11.55 0.42
N PRO A 21 -6.10 -10.83 1.56
CA PRO A 21 -6.41 -9.41 1.62
C PRO A 21 -5.50 -8.54 0.76
N ILE A 22 -4.22 -8.91 0.57
CA ILE A 22 -3.26 -8.15 -0.26
C ILE A 22 -3.63 -8.29 -1.74
N LEU A 23 -3.87 -9.52 -2.21
CA LEU A 23 -4.35 -9.81 -3.55
C LEU A 23 -5.75 -9.23 -3.78
N GLY A 24 -6.65 -9.41 -2.82
CA GLY A 24 -8.00 -8.86 -2.82
C GLY A 24 -7.98 -7.33 -2.86
N GLY A 25 -7.06 -6.66 -2.15
CA GLY A 25 -6.85 -5.23 -2.25
C GLY A 25 -6.33 -4.80 -3.63
N GLY A 26 -5.39 -5.55 -4.21
CA GLY A 26 -4.89 -5.33 -5.57
C GLY A 26 -5.96 -5.52 -6.65
N ILE A 27 -6.82 -6.53 -6.51
CA ILE A 27 -7.92 -6.86 -7.42
C ILE A 27 -9.15 -5.96 -7.18
N TRP A 28 -9.40 -5.53 -5.94
CA TRP A 28 -10.47 -4.57 -5.65
C TRP A 28 -10.15 -3.20 -6.23
N LEU A 29 -8.86 -2.81 -6.22
CA LEU A 29 -8.40 -1.61 -6.91
C LEU A 29 -8.62 -1.70 -8.43
N SER A 30 -8.55 -2.92 -9.02
CA SER A 30 -8.81 -3.12 -10.45
C SER A 30 -10.29 -3.24 -10.81
N THR A 31 -11.12 -3.82 -9.95
CA THR A 31 -12.56 -4.03 -10.22
C THR A 31 -13.41 -2.79 -9.96
N ARG A 32 -12.99 -1.86 -9.07
CA ARG A 32 -13.63 -0.53 -8.97
C ARG A 32 -13.31 0.37 -10.18
N ALA A 33 -12.41 -0.08 -11.05
CA ALA A 33 -11.98 0.55 -12.30
C ALA A 33 -12.42 -0.29 -13.52
N ASN A 34 -13.65 -0.80 -13.49
CA ASN A 34 -14.15 -1.84 -14.40
C ASN A 34 -14.28 -1.47 -15.89
N ASN A 35 -13.62 -0.42 -16.39
CA ASN A 35 -13.56 -0.11 -17.83
C ASN A 35 -12.23 0.46 -18.36
N THR A 36 -11.21 0.75 -17.54
CA THR A 36 -9.94 1.30 -18.06
C THR A 36 -8.74 0.96 -17.18
N ASP A 37 -7.60 0.68 -17.82
CA ASP A 37 -6.25 0.44 -17.29
C ASP A 37 -5.71 1.61 -16.41
N CYS A 38 -6.34 1.81 -15.26
CA CYS A 38 -6.34 3.06 -14.52
C CYS A 38 -4.98 3.43 -13.91
N LEU A 39 -4.26 2.46 -13.34
CA LEU A 39 -2.97 2.66 -12.65
C LEU A 39 -2.12 1.38 -12.67
N LYS A 40 -1.91 0.77 -13.84
CA LYS A 40 -1.07 -0.44 -14.00
C LYS A 40 0.28 -0.33 -13.29
N PHE A 41 0.86 0.86 -13.28
CA PHE A 41 2.14 1.16 -12.63
C PHE A 41 2.12 0.95 -11.10
N LEU A 42 1.00 1.23 -10.43
CA LEU A 42 0.86 1.04 -8.98
C LEU A 42 0.35 -0.35 -8.62
N GLN A 43 -0.39 -0.98 -9.54
CA GLN A 43 -1.02 -2.29 -9.35
C GLN A 43 -0.03 -3.45 -9.48
N TRP A 44 0.88 -3.38 -10.47
CA TRP A 44 1.85 -4.45 -10.72
C TRP A 44 2.74 -4.79 -9.51
N PRO A 45 3.33 -3.81 -8.79
CA PRO A 45 4.12 -4.09 -7.60
C PRO A 45 3.32 -4.85 -6.52
N LEU A 46 2.06 -4.47 -6.30
CA LEU A 46 1.15 -5.12 -5.34
C LEU A 46 0.80 -6.56 -5.74
N ILE A 47 0.48 -6.79 -7.01
CA ILE A 47 0.14 -8.13 -7.52
C ILE A 47 1.37 -9.04 -7.47
N VAL A 48 2.54 -8.56 -7.91
CA VAL A 48 3.78 -9.34 -7.86
C VAL A 48 4.11 -9.76 -6.44
N ILE A 49 3.97 -8.86 -5.46
CA ILE A 49 4.17 -9.17 -4.05
C ILE A 49 3.16 -10.22 -3.56
N GLY A 50 1.87 -10.05 -3.85
CA GLY A 50 0.83 -11.00 -3.43
C GLY A 50 1.03 -12.39 -4.02
N VAL A 51 1.38 -12.49 -5.31
CA VAL A 51 1.67 -13.76 -5.99
C VAL A 51 2.92 -14.41 -5.43
N ALA A 52 3.99 -13.65 -5.17
CA ALA A 52 5.22 -14.18 -4.58
C ALA A 52 4.98 -14.80 -3.20
N ILE A 53 4.18 -14.13 -2.35
CA ILE A 53 3.81 -14.65 -1.03
C ILE A 53 2.98 -15.94 -1.18
N MET A 54 2.02 -15.97 -2.10
CA MET A 54 1.17 -17.13 -2.36
C MET A 54 1.99 -18.37 -2.80
N VAL A 55 2.94 -18.20 -3.73
CA VAL A 55 3.82 -19.29 -4.20
C VAL A 55 4.64 -19.86 -3.05
N VAL A 56 5.14 -19.03 -2.14
CA VAL A 56 5.94 -19.50 -1.00
C VAL A 56 5.12 -20.16 0.08
N SER A 57 3.92 -19.70 0.37
CA SER A 57 3.05 -20.41 1.30
C SER A 57 2.74 -21.83 0.82
N LEU A 58 2.55 -22.02 -0.51
CA LEU A 58 2.35 -23.34 -1.12
C LEU A 58 3.63 -24.20 -1.04
N ALA A 59 4.79 -23.62 -1.32
CA ALA A 59 6.08 -24.32 -1.20
C ALA A 59 6.41 -24.71 0.25
N GLY A 60 6.08 -23.86 1.23
CA GLY A 60 6.26 -24.13 2.66
C GLY A 60 5.36 -25.26 3.16
N PHE A 61 4.15 -25.37 2.62
CA PHE A 61 3.26 -26.51 2.89
C PHE A 61 3.84 -27.81 2.32
N ALA A 62 4.31 -27.79 1.07
CA ALA A 62 4.96 -28.95 0.44
C ALA A 62 6.24 -29.38 1.19
N GLY A 63 7.04 -28.43 1.68
CA GLY A 63 8.24 -28.69 2.49
C GLY A 63 7.98 -29.30 3.85
N ALA A 64 6.81 -29.06 4.45
CA ALA A 64 6.40 -29.73 5.68
C ALA A 64 6.02 -31.21 5.47
N CYS A 65 5.50 -31.55 4.28
CA CYS A 65 5.07 -32.90 3.92
C CYS A 65 6.22 -33.77 3.40
N TYR A 66 7.13 -33.20 2.60
CA TYR A 66 8.23 -33.93 2.00
C TYR A 66 9.53 -33.58 2.75
N ARG A 67 10.01 -34.51 3.59
CA ARG A 67 11.27 -34.41 4.37
C ARG A 67 12.52 -34.49 3.46
N SER A 68 12.52 -33.80 2.32
CA SER A 68 13.63 -33.75 1.37
C SER A 68 14.53 -32.55 1.68
N SER A 69 15.81 -32.82 1.91
CA SER A 69 16.82 -31.79 2.19
C SER A 69 17.00 -30.79 1.04
N PHE A 70 16.77 -31.21 -0.21
CA PHE A 70 16.79 -30.33 -1.38
C PHE A 70 15.62 -29.33 -1.36
N LEU A 71 14.42 -29.81 -1.05
CA LEU A 71 13.21 -28.99 -1.06
C LEU A 71 13.21 -27.95 0.07
N MET A 72 13.76 -28.30 1.24
CA MET A 72 13.99 -27.33 2.32
C MET A 72 15.06 -26.28 1.96
N TRP A 73 16.13 -26.68 1.26
CA TRP A 73 17.15 -25.73 0.82
C TRP A 73 16.59 -24.72 -0.20
N LEU A 74 15.84 -25.21 -1.20
CA LEU A 74 15.15 -24.37 -2.18
C LEU A 74 14.16 -23.42 -1.49
N TYR A 75 13.40 -23.90 -0.50
CA TYR A 75 12.49 -23.08 0.29
C TYR A 75 13.22 -21.92 0.98
N LEU A 76 14.34 -22.19 1.68
CA LEU A 76 15.13 -21.15 2.34
C LEU A 76 15.69 -20.13 1.34
N PHE A 77 16.18 -20.59 0.19
CA PHE A 77 16.71 -19.73 -0.86
C PHE A 77 15.64 -18.77 -1.40
N VAL A 78 14.46 -19.29 -1.78
CA VAL A 78 13.35 -18.45 -2.29
C VAL A 78 12.83 -17.49 -1.20
N MET A 79 12.71 -17.97 0.05
CA MET A 79 12.24 -17.16 1.16
C MET A 79 13.16 -15.97 1.45
N PHE A 80 14.48 -16.14 1.31
CA PHE A 80 15.45 -15.06 1.45
C PHE A 80 15.22 -13.94 0.43
N PHE A 81 15.06 -14.28 -0.86
CA PHE A 81 14.81 -13.26 -1.91
C PHE A 81 13.50 -12.51 -1.70
N ILE A 82 12.46 -13.18 -1.18
CA ILE A 82 11.19 -12.51 -0.87
C ILE A 82 11.37 -11.55 0.29
N ILE A 83 12.01 -11.95 1.38
CA ILE A 83 12.30 -11.05 2.50
C ILE A 83 13.07 -9.81 2.00
N ALA A 84 14.10 -10.01 1.17
CA ALA A 84 14.86 -8.92 0.57
C ALA A 84 13.98 -8.02 -0.32
N ALA A 85 13.12 -8.60 -1.16
CA ALA A 85 12.19 -7.85 -2.01
C ALA A 85 11.16 -7.05 -1.20
N LEU A 86 10.61 -7.63 -0.13
CA LEU A 86 9.66 -6.94 0.76
C LEU A 86 10.32 -5.77 1.49
N ILE A 87 11.55 -5.94 1.97
CA ILE A 87 12.35 -4.85 2.56
C ILE A 87 12.59 -3.76 1.53
N GLY A 88 13.03 -4.12 0.32
CA GLY A 88 13.23 -3.18 -0.79
C GLY A 88 11.97 -2.40 -1.12
N PHE A 89 10.81 -3.08 -1.16
CA PHE A 89 9.51 -2.43 -1.38
C PHE A 89 9.15 -1.47 -0.24
N ILE A 90 9.39 -1.83 1.02
CA ILE A 90 9.14 -0.94 2.17
C ILE A 90 9.98 0.34 2.03
N ILE A 91 11.28 0.19 1.78
CA ILE A 91 12.20 1.33 1.60
C ILE A 91 11.71 2.21 0.44
N PHE A 92 11.42 1.61 -0.71
CA PHE A 92 10.92 2.33 -1.87
C PHE A 92 9.61 3.06 -1.57
N ALA A 93 8.65 2.40 -0.92
CA ALA A 93 7.37 2.96 -0.58
C ALA A 93 7.50 4.19 0.34
N TYR A 94 8.37 4.14 1.35
CA TYR A 94 8.64 5.30 2.19
C TYR A 94 9.39 6.41 1.43
N ALA A 95 10.41 6.07 0.64
CA ALA A 95 11.18 7.04 -0.15
C ALA A 95 10.30 7.83 -1.12
N VAL A 96 9.34 7.18 -1.78
CA VAL A 96 8.44 7.88 -2.72
C VAL A 96 7.26 8.57 -2.04
N THR A 97 6.97 8.26 -0.77
CA THR A 97 5.86 8.85 0.00
C THR A 97 6.32 9.82 1.09
N ASP A 98 7.60 10.14 1.19
CA ASP A 98 8.13 10.99 2.26
C ASP A 98 7.56 12.42 2.20
N LYS A 99 7.62 13.05 1.03
CA LYS A 99 7.22 14.45 0.84
C LYS A 99 5.73 14.67 0.58
N GLY A 100 5.31 15.92 0.77
CA GLY A 100 3.97 16.41 0.49
C GLY A 100 2.93 16.08 1.56
N SER A 101 2.17 17.09 1.95
CA SER A 101 1.02 16.99 2.84
C SER A 101 -0.12 17.87 2.30
N GLY A 102 -1.34 17.66 2.79
CA GLY A 102 -2.43 18.57 2.48
C GLY A 102 -2.27 19.85 3.31
N ARG A 103 -2.46 21.02 2.68
CA ARG A 103 -2.49 22.32 3.34
C ARG A 103 -3.86 22.52 4.00
N VAL A 104 -3.85 22.95 5.26
CA VAL A 104 -5.07 23.32 5.99
C VAL A 104 -5.54 24.68 5.49
N VAL A 105 -6.84 24.82 5.25
CA VAL A 105 -7.46 26.09 4.87
C VAL A 105 -8.38 26.54 6.00
N ILE A 106 -8.35 27.82 6.33
CA ILE A 106 -9.16 28.42 7.39
C ILE A 106 -10.65 28.21 7.08
N ASN A 107 -11.44 27.83 8.08
CA ASN A 107 -12.88 27.56 7.96
C ASN A 107 -13.24 26.47 6.93
N ARG A 108 -12.34 25.50 6.70
CA ARG A 108 -12.58 24.33 5.83
C ARG A 108 -12.21 23.03 6.56
N GLY A 109 -13.08 22.04 6.46
CA GLY A 109 -12.90 20.67 6.98
C GLY A 109 -12.14 19.73 6.03
N TYR A 110 -11.83 20.21 4.82
CA TYR A 110 -11.01 19.51 3.83
C TYR A 110 -9.63 20.17 3.68
N LEU A 111 -8.68 19.38 3.18
CA LEU A 111 -7.32 19.83 2.88
C LEU A 111 -7.19 20.23 1.40
N GLU A 112 -6.31 21.17 1.11
CA GLU A 112 -5.88 21.48 -0.25
C GLU A 112 -4.55 20.84 -0.57
N TYR A 113 -4.34 20.53 -1.85
CA TYR A 113 -3.16 19.83 -2.31
C TYR A 113 -2.55 20.66 -3.42
N ASN A 114 -1.28 21.01 -3.28
CA ASN A 114 -0.52 21.66 -4.32
C ASN A 114 0.59 20.72 -4.78
N LEU A 115 0.87 20.68 -6.08
CA LEU A 115 1.89 19.82 -6.66
C LEU A 115 3.29 20.22 -6.19
N ASP A 116 3.47 21.49 -5.87
CA ASP A 116 4.73 22.04 -5.36
C ASP A 116 5.20 21.35 -4.07
N ASP A 117 4.26 20.92 -3.22
CA ASP A 117 4.57 20.21 -1.98
C ASP A 117 5.18 18.82 -2.21
N TYR A 118 5.07 18.29 -3.43
CA TYR A 118 5.57 16.97 -3.83
C TYR A 118 6.80 17.02 -4.74
N GLN A 119 7.36 18.21 -4.99
CA GLN A 119 8.49 18.39 -5.89
C GLN A 119 9.72 17.55 -5.50
N GLY A 120 10.34 16.97 -6.53
CA GLY A 120 11.52 16.12 -6.39
C GLY A 120 11.22 14.68 -5.97
N THR A 121 9.96 14.31 -5.78
CA THR A 121 9.58 12.89 -5.62
C THR A 121 9.51 12.19 -6.98
N TRP A 122 9.77 10.89 -6.98
CA TRP A 122 9.62 10.07 -8.20
C TRP A 122 8.17 10.06 -8.71
N LEU A 123 7.18 10.08 -7.81
CA LEU A 123 5.75 10.07 -8.15
C LEU A 123 5.29 11.37 -8.83
N GLU A 124 5.79 12.52 -8.38
CA GLU A 124 5.46 13.82 -8.98
C GLU A 124 5.85 13.86 -10.45
N ARG A 125 7.10 13.51 -10.78
CA ARG A 125 7.57 13.43 -12.17
C ARG A 125 6.70 12.53 -13.04
N ARG A 126 6.17 11.45 -12.46
CA ARG A 126 5.33 10.50 -13.19
C ARG A 126 3.95 11.05 -13.53
N VAL A 127 3.40 11.89 -12.65
CA VAL A 127 2.09 12.52 -12.80
C VAL A 127 2.18 13.84 -13.56
N SER A 128 3.35 14.47 -13.58
CA SER A 128 3.67 15.64 -14.40
C SER A 128 3.82 15.31 -15.88
N ASP A 129 4.18 14.07 -16.23
CA ASP A 129 4.22 13.59 -17.62
C ASP A 129 2.81 13.53 -18.25
N ASN A 130 2.61 14.28 -19.34
CA ASN A 130 1.31 14.41 -19.99
C ASN A 130 0.77 13.10 -20.58
N GLY A 131 1.64 12.22 -21.08
CA GLY A 131 1.24 10.95 -21.68
C GLY A 131 0.72 9.96 -20.64
N TYR A 132 1.35 9.93 -19.47
CA TYR A 132 0.86 9.15 -18.33
C TYR A 132 -0.34 9.80 -17.67
N TRP A 133 -0.34 11.14 -17.53
CA TRP A 133 -1.44 11.88 -16.94
C TRP A 133 -2.75 11.68 -17.69
N ALA A 134 -2.75 11.66 -19.03
CA ALA A 134 -3.97 11.45 -19.81
C ALA A 134 -4.72 10.17 -19.40
N LYS A 135 -3.99 9.08 -19.14
CA LYS A 135 -4.56 7.80 -18.68
C LYS A 135 -5.07 7.88 -17.24
N ILE A 136 -4.37 8.61 -16.38
CA ILE A 136 -4.76 8.81 -14.97
C ILE A 136 -5.99 9.71 -14.88
N ALA A 137 -6.05 10.77 -15.68
CA ALA A 137 -7.18 11.69 -15.73
C ALA A 137 -8.44 10.99 -16.27
N SER A 138 -8.32 10.22 -17.37
CA SER A 138 -9.44 9.44 -17.90
C SER A 138 -9.96 8.45 -16.86
N CYS A 139 -9.05 7.78 -16.15
CA CYS A 139 -9.38 6.89 -15.05
C CYS A 139 -10.20 7.58 -13.94
N VAL A 140 -9.74 8.74 -13.46
CA VAL A 140 -10.45 9.46 -12.39
C VAL A 140 -11.82 9.93 -12.87
N ARG A 141 -11.93 10.38 -14.11
CA ARG A 141 -13.20 10.74 -14.73
C ARG A 141 -14.16 9.54 -14.80
N ASP A 142 -13.70 8.41 -15.31
CA ASP A 142 -14.50 7.20 -15.51
C ASP A 142 -14.92 6.54 -14.19
N SER A 143 -14.13 6.72 -13.13
CA SER A 143 -14.48 6.25 -11.77
C SER A 143 -15.73 6.93 -11.19
N ARG A 144 -16.15 8.06 -11.79
CA ARG A 144 -17.30 8.88 -11.37
C ARG A 144 -17.18 9.35 -9.91
N VAL A 145 -15.97 9.56 -9.40
CA VAL A 145 -15.73 10.01 -8.02
C VAL A 145 -16.32 11.40 -7.77
N CYS A 146 -16.26 12.30 -8.75
CA CYS A 146 -16.83 13.65 -8.64
C CYS A 146 -18.36 13.64 -8.68
N SER A 147 -18.97 12.85 -9.57
CA SER A 147 -20.44 12.76 -9.61
C SER A 147 -21.01 12.11 -8.34
N LYS A 148 -20.25 11.22 -7.68
CA LYS A 148 -20.59 10.61 -6.39
C LYS A 148 -20.34 11.54 -5.19
N MET A 149 -19.79 12.74 -5.42
CA MET A 149 -19.60 13.73 -4.34
C MET A 149 -20.94 14.35 -3.92
N GLY A 150 -21.88 14.45 -4.86
CA GLY A 150 -23.23 14.96 -4.67
C GLY A 150 -23.95 14.33 -3.48
N ARG A 151 -24.53 15.16 -2.60
CA ARG A 151 -25.39 14.70 -1.51
C ARG A 151 -26.66 15.52 -1.46
N VAL A 152 -27.79 14.82 -1.53
CA VAL A 152 -29.12 15.40 -1.27
C VAL A 152 -29.55 14.92 0.09
N VAL A 153 -29.80 15.85 1.02
CA VAL A 153 -30.29 15.53 2.37
C VAL A 153 -31.75 15.99 2.45
N GLY A 154 -32.68 15.04 2.55
CA GLY A 154 -34.11 15.35 2.66
C GLY A 154 -34.71 16.09 1.46
N GLY A 155 -34.15 15.92 0.26
CA GLY A 155 -34.59 16.61 -0.96
C GLY A 155 -34.02 18.02 -1.15
N ILE A 156 -33.20 18.51 -0.22
CA ILE A 156 -32.61 19.85 -0.26
C ILE A 156 -31.12 19.75 -0.66
N PRO A 157 -30.63 20.61 -1.58
CA PRO A 157 -29.20 20.71 -1.90
C PRO A 157 -28.36 21.09 -0.68
N GLU A 158 -27.16 20.52 -0.57
CA GLU A 158 -26.20 20.84 0.50
C GLU A 158 -25.84 22.33 0.46
N THR A 159 -25.91 23.03 1.60
CA THR A 159 -25.51 24.44 1.70
C THR A 159 -23.98 24.58 1.66
N ALA A 160 -23.51 25.78 1.28
CA ALA A 160 -22.08 26.06 1.20
C ALA A 160 -21.34 25.80 2.52
N GLU A 161 -21.93 26.21 3.66
CA GLU A 161 -21.33 26.01 4.99
C GLU A 161 -21.17 24.53 5.34
N MET A 162 -22.19 23.72 5.07
CA MET A 162 -22.13 22.26 5.30
C MET A 162 -21.06 21.61 4.41
N PHE A 163 -20.99 22.02 3.14
CA PHE A 163 -19.96 21.57 2.23
C PHE A 163 -18.55 21.94 2.73
N TYR A 164 -18.36 23.16 3.23
CA TYR A 164 -17.07 23.63 3.73
C TYR A 164 -16.58 22.86 4.95
N LEU A 165 -17.47 22.36 5.80
CA LEU A 165 -17.11 21.55 6.97
C LEU A 165 -16.89 20.06 6.62
N ARG A 166 -17.13 19.66 5.38
CA ARG A 166 -17.05 18.27 4.94
C ARG A 166 -15.60 17.78 4.86
N LYS A 167 -15.38 16.55 5.31
CA LYS A 167 -14.11 15.82 5.08
C LYS A 167 -14.12 15.22 3.69
N LEU A 168 -13.45 15.89 2.75
CA LEU A 168 -13.26 15.40 1.39
C LEU A 168 -12.06 14.47 1.29
N SER A 169 -12.15 13.46 0.42
CA SER A 169 -10.96 12.69 0.03
C SER A 169 -9.99 13.57 -0.77
N PRO A 170 -8.69 13.21 -0.83
CA PRO A 170 -7.72 14.00 -1.58
C PRO A 170 -8.10 14.23 -3.05
N VAL A 171 -8.64 13.20 -3.71
CA VAL A 171 -9.12 13.28 -5.10
C VAL A 171 -10.35 14.18 -5.21
N GLN A 172 -11.30 14.09 -4.28
CA GLN A 172 -12.47 14.97 -4.27
C GLN A 172 -12.08 16.45 -4.12
N SER A 173 -11.17 16.75 -3.18
CA SER A 173 -10.73 18.13 -2.96
C SER A 173 -9.87 18.67 -4.12
N GLY A 174 -9.04 17.84 -4.74
CA GLY A 174 -8.13 18.26 -5.81
C GLY A 174 -8.74 18.29 -7.22
N CYS A 175 -9.68 17.40 -7.53
CA CYS A 175 -10.20 17.21 -8.90
C CYS A 175 -11.64 17.68 -9.10
N CYS A 176 -12.47 17.65 -8.05
CA CYS A 176 -13.93 17.81 -8.18
C CYS A 176 -14.45 19.19 -7.79
N LYS A 177 -13.58 20.08 -7.32
CA LYS A 177 -13.89 21.47 -6.98
C LYS A 177 -12.74 22.38 -7.42
N PRO A 178 -12.98 23.68 -7.63
CA PRO A 178 -11.90 24.63 -7.85
C PRO A 178 -11.07 24.81 -6.56
N PRO A 179 -9.80 25.24 -6.68
CA PRO A 179 -9.01 25.67 -5.52
C PRO A 179 -9.69 26.82 -4.77
N THR A 180 -9.62 26.82 -3.44
CA THR A 180 -10.29 27.81 -2.58
C THR A 180 -9.74 29.21 -2.80
N GLY A 181 -8.46 29.33 -3.19
CA GLY A 181 -7.84 30.61 -3.54
C GLY A 181 -8.33 31.25 -4.85
N CYS A 182 -9.22 30.59 -5.59
CA CYS A 182 -9.73 31.08 -6.87
C CYS A 182 -10.96 31.99 -6.76
N SER A 183 -11.53 32.16 -5.57
CA SER A 183 -12.70 33.04 -5.30
C SER A 183 -13.96 32.67 -6.09
N TYR A 184 -14.19 31.37 -6.33
CA TYR A 184 -15.47 30.89 -6.87
C TYR A 184 -16.52 30.77 -5.76
N ASP A 185 -17.76 31.12 -6.10
CA ASP A 185 -18.92 30.93 -5.24
C ASP A 185 -19.50 29.53 -5.42
N TYR A 186 -19.76 28.88 -4.28
CA TYR A 186 -20.43 27.59 -4.25
C TYR A 186 -21.86 27.70 -4.79
N ARG A 187 -22.23 26.75 -5.65
CA ARG A 187 -23.61 26.54 -6.11
C ARG A 187 -24.01 25.10 -5.90
N ASN A 188 -23.16 24.17 -6.32
CA ASN A 188 -23.30 22.75 -6.06
C ASN A 188 -21.91 22.09 -5.96
N GLU A 189 -21.83 20.79 -5.63
CA GLU A 189 -20.54 20.16 -5.29
C GLU A 189 -19.50 20.24 -6.43
N THR A 190 -19.95 20.07 -7.68
CA THR A 190 -19.12 20.16 -8.89
C THR A 190 -19.47 21.36 -9.78
N PHE A 191 -20.31 22.28 -9.29
CA PHE A 191 -20.71 23.46 -10.05
C PHE A 191 -20.46 24.73 -9.24
N TRP A 192 -19.64 25.62 -9.79
CA TRP A 192 -19.15 26.81 -9.11
C TRP A 192 -19.24 28.01 -10.04
N SER A 193 -19.79 29.12 -9.56
CA SER A 193 -19.88 30.36 -10.34
C SER A 193 -18.72 31.29 -9.97
N PRO A 194 -18.23 32.13 -10.88
CA PRO A 194 -17.27 33.18 -10.53
C PRO A 194 -17.81 34.06 -9.40
N GLY A 195 -16.96 34.43 -8.44
CA GLY A 195 -17.34 35.31 -7.33
C GLY A 195 -17.68 36.72 -7.78
N ALA A 196 -18.29 37.51 -6.89
CA ALA A 196 -18.88 38.83 -7.14
C ALA A 196 -17.93 39.92 -7.71
N GLY A 197 -16.64 39.63 -7.91
CA GLY A 197 -15.67 40.54 -8.55
C GLY A 197 -15.17 40.10 -9.93
N GLY A 198 -15.53 38.92 -10.42
CA GLY A 198 -15.03 38.38 -11.71
C GLY A 198 -13.51 38.12 -11.77
N VAL A 199 -12.74 38.57 -10.78
CA VAL A 199 -11.31 38.34 -10.64
C VAL A 199 -11.10 36.93 -10.10
N VAL A 200 -10.57 36.08 -10.97
CA VAL A 200 -10.14 34.73 -10.63
C VAL A 200 -8.77 34.82 -9.96
N GLY A 201 -8.53 34.03 -8.90
CA GLY A 201 -7.26 34.03 -8.17
C GLY A 201 -6.03 33.77 -9.05
N THR A 202 -4.84 34.12 -8.55
CA THR A 202 -3.55 34.02 -9.29
C THR A 202 -3.03 32.59 -9.48
N ASN A 203 -3.69 31.59 -8.88
CA ASN A 203 -3.31 30.20 -9.06
C ASN A 203 -3.64 29.76 -10.50
N PRO A 204 -2.68 29.18 -11.25
CA PRO A 204 -2.90 28.76 -12.64
C PRO A 204 -4.05 27.74 -12.79
N ASP A 205 -4.33 26.96 -11.74
CA ASP A 205 -5.43 25.99 -11.74
C ASP A 205 -6.81 26.67 -11.83
N CYS A 206 -6.92 27.94 -11.42
CA CYS A 206 -8.19 28.65 -11.44
C CYS A 206 -8.73 28.90 -12.85
N ALA A 207 -7.83 29.08 -13.83
CA ALA A 207 -8.17 29.23 -15.24
C ALA A 207 -8.42 27.89 -15.93
N LEU A 208 -7.98 26.78 -15.31
CA LEU A 208 -8.15 25.42 -15.82
C LEU A 208 -9.44 24.75 -15.31
N TRP A 209 -10.09 25.33 -14.30
CA TRP A 209 -11.37 24.83 -13.79
C TRP A 209 -12.48 24.98 -14.83
N SER A 210 -13.26 23.92 -15.03
CA SER A 210 -14.44 23.89 -15.89
C SER A 210 -15.64 23.31 -15.13
N ASN A 211 -16.85 23.84 -15.35
CA ASN A 211 -18.08 23.23 -14.81
C ASN A 211 -18.59 22.06 -15.66
N ASP A 212 -17.94 21.78 -16.81
CA ASP A 212 -18.20 20.57 -17.58
C ASP A 212 -17.75 19.34 -16.77
N GLN A 213 -18.69 18.41 -16.57
CA GLN A 213 -18.45 17.18 -15.81
C GLN A 213 -17.40 16.26 -16.46
N GLN A 214 -17.10 16.44 -17.75
CA GLN A 214 -16.04 15.71 -18.45
C GLN A 214 -14.65 16.33 -18.31
N GLU A 215 -14.56 17.57 -17.85
CA GLU A 215 -13.30 18.33 -17.75
C GLU A 215 -12.92 18.65 -16.30
N LEU A 216 -13.86 19.19 -15.50
CA LEU A 216 -13.67 19.62 -14.11
C LEU A 216 -12.28 20.23 -13.87
N CYS A 217 -11.58 19.82 -12.81
CA CYS A 217 -10.17 20.16 -12.58
C CYS A 217 -9.23 19.03 -13.01
N TYR A 218 -9.60 18.16 -13.96
CA TYR A 218 -8.77 17.00 -14.34
C TYR A 218 -7.44 17.40 -15.00
N ARG A 219 -7.27 18.66 -15.40
CA ARG A 219 -6.01 19.21 -15.93
C ARG A 219 -5.22 20.02 -14.90
N CYS A 220 -5.78 20.25 -13.72
CA CYS A 220 -5.17 21.06 -12.66
C CYS A 220 -4.03 20.32 -11.96
N ASN A 221 -3.04 21.08 -11.50
CA ASN A 221 -1.99 20.59 -10.61
C ASN A 221 -2.55 20.18 -9.24
N SER A 222 -3.63 20.81 -8.78
CA SER A 222 -4.38 20.42 -7.59
C SER A 222 -4.95 19.01 -7.70
N CYS A 223 -5.41 18.59 -8.89
CA CYS A 223 -5.90 17.24 -9.12
C CYS A 223 -4.77 16.22 -9.13
N LYS A 224 -3.65 16.54 -9.81
CA LYS A 224 -2.41 15.75 -9.76
C LYS A 224 -1.98 15.52 -8.31
N ALA A 225 -1.88 16.59 -7.53
CA ALA A 225 -1.49 16.54 -6.12
C ALA A 225 -2.50 15.76 -5.26
N GLY A 226 -3.80 15.91 -5.51
CA GLY A 226 -4.85 15.12 -4.85
C GLY A 226 -4.72 13.62 -5.11
N ILE A 227 -4.34 13.22 -6.32
CA ILE A 227 -4.04 11.82 -6.62
C ILE A 227 -2.78 11.38 -5.88
N LEU A 228 -1.67 12.13 -5.94
CA LEU A 228 -0.45 11.80 -5.18
C LEU A 228 -0.73 11.58 -3.70
N ALA A 229 -1.50 12.46 -3.08
CA ALA A 229 -1.89 12.35 -1.67
C ALA A 229 -2.72 11.09 -1.39
N SER A 230 -3.66 10.75 -2.28
CA SER A 230 -4.45 9.51 -2.19
C SER A 230 -3.56 8.27 -2.31
N LEU A 231 -2.62 8.28 -3.25
CA LEU A 231 -1.67 7.18 -3.46
C LEU A 231 -0.73 7.01 -2.27
N LYS A 232 -0.16 8.10 -1.75
CA LYS A 232 0.63 8.12 -0.52
C LYS A 232 -0.10 7.48 0.65
N LYS A 233 -1.38 7.84 0.85
CA LYS A 233 -2.20 7.26 1.92
C LYS A 233 -2.40 5.76 1.75
N SER A 234 -2.67 5.29 0.53
CA SER A 234 -2.84 3.86 0.23
C SER A 234 -1.53 3.09 0.39
N TRP A 235 -0.41 3.63 -0.11
CA TRP A 235 0.92 3.02 0.00
C TRP A 235 1.35 2.88 1.44
N ARG A 236 1.14 3.90 2.28
CA ARG A 236 1.45 3.81 3.71
C ARG A 236 0.67 2.69 4.41
N LYS A 237 -0.62 2.51 4.07
CA LYS A 237 -1.43 1.41 4.60
C LYS A 237 -0.88 0.04 4.17
N VAL A 238 -0.54 -0.10 2.89
CA VAL A 238 0.06 -1.32 2.34
C VAL A 238 1.41 -1.61 3.01
N SER A 239 2.28 -0.61 3.16
CA SER A 239 3.58 -0.77 3.82
C SER A 239 3.44 -1.22 5.27
N VAL A 240 2.46 -0.69 6.02
CA VAL A 240 2.17 -1.14 7.39
C VAL A 240 1.76 -2.62 7.42
N ILE A 241 0.87 -3.05 6.52
CA ILE A 241 0.49 -4.46 6.41
C ILE A 241 1.72 -5.31 6.04
N ASN A 242 2.54 -4.83 5.11
CA ASN A 242 3.74 -5.53 4.67
C ASN A 242 4.78 -5.69 5.80
N ILE A 243 4.93 -4.70 6.69
CA ILE A 243 5.80 -4.82 7.88
C ILE A 243 5.35 -5.99 8.78
N VAL A 244 4.05 -6.14 9.00
CA VAL A 244 3.52 -7.25 9.82
C VAL A 244 3.82 -8.59 9.16
N VAL A 245 3.61 -8.71 7.84
CA VAL A 245 3.92 -9.93 7.08
C VAL A 245 5.42 -10.24 7.12
N LEU A 246 6.28 -9.22 6.97
CA LEU A 246 7.73 -9.35 7.03
C LEU A 246 8.19 -9.95 8.37
N ILE A 247 7.64 -9.47 9.49
CA ILE A 247 7.97 -10.01 10.83
C ILE A 247 7.63 -11.50 10.91
N ILE A 248 6.44 -11.90 10.46
CA ILE A 248 6.01 -13.30 10.46
C ILE A 248 6.93 -14.16 9.57
N LEU A 249 7.28 -13.66 8.38
CA LEU A 249 8.19 -14.36 7.47
C LEU A 249 9.59 -14.50 8.05
N VAL A 250 10.13 -13.48 8.74
CA VAL A 250 11.44 -13.57 9.39
C VAL A 250 11.44 -14.63 10.50
N ILE A 251 10.38 -14.68 11.33
CA ILE A 251 10.24 -15.72 12.37
C ILE A 251 10.19 -17.12 11.72
N ALA A 252 9.37 -17.29 10.68
CA ALA A 252 9.26 -18.54 9.96
C ALA A 252 10.60 -18.94 9.28
N TYR A 253 11.37 -17.97 8.78
CA TYR A 253 12.69 -18.20 8.18
C TYR A 253 13.71 -18.69 9.22
N VAL A 254 13.72 -18.09 10.43
CA VAL A 254 14.59 -18.54 11.53
C VAL A 254 14.26 -19.96 11.97
N ILE A 255 12.96 -20.29 12.09
CA ILE A 255 12.51 -21.65 12.46
C ILE A 255 12.88 -22.65 11.36
N ALA A 256 12.68 -22.30 10.09
CA ALA A 256 13.06 -23.15 8.96
C ALA A 256 14.58 -23.38 8.89
N CYS A 257 15.38 -22.34 9.15
CA CYS A 257 16.84 -22.47 9.27
C CYS A 257 17.25 -23.43 10.40
N ALA A 258 16.59 -23.34 11.56
CA ALA A 258 16.84 -24.22 12.69
C ALA A 258 16.45 -25.68 12.36
N ALA A 259 15.30 -25.89 11.71
CA ALA A 259 14.85 -27.21 11.27
C ALA A 259 15.80 -27.82 10.22
N PHE A 260 16.26 -27.02 9.26
CA PHE A 260 17.21 -27.44 8.23
C PHE A 260 18.57 -27.82 8.83
N ARG A 261 19.11 -27.00 9.74
CA ARG A 261 20.37 -27.31 10.46
C ARG A 261 20.25 -28.60 11.26
N ASN A 262 19.12 -28.81 11.93
CA ASN A 262 18.89 -30.03 12.71
C ASN A 262 18.82 -31.28 11.82
N ASN A 263 18.15 -31.21 10.67
CA ASN A 263 18.13 -32.33 9.72
C ASN A 263 19.53 -32.63 9.17
N ARG A 264 20.31 -31.61 8.80
CA ARG A 264 21.71 -31.82 8.35
C ARG A 264 22.61 -32.45 9.42
N ARG A 265 22.43 -32.14 10.70
CA ARG A 265 23.19 -32.80 11.79
C ARG A 265 22.89 -34.28 11.89
N ILE A 266 21.63 -34.68 11.65
CA ILE A 266 21.21 -36.08 11.70
C ILE A 266 21.71 -36.85 10.48
N ASP A 267 21.64 -36.25 9.30
CA ASP A 267 22.17 -36.86 8.07
C ASP A 267 23.71 -36.99 8.09
N ASN A 268 24.41 -36.20 8.92
CA ASN A 268 25.87 -36.19 9.03
C ASN A 268 26.44 -37.13 10.11
N ASP A 269 25.62 -37.92 10.83
CA ASP A 269 26.04 -38.82 11.92
C ASP A 269 26.98 -38.16 12.97
N GLU A 270 26.80 -36.87 13.27
CA GLU A 270 27.56 -36.24 14.37
C GLU A 270 27.08 -36.85 15.70
N PRO A 271 27.98 -37.41 16.54
CA PRO A 271 27.58 -38.07 17.77
C PRO A 271 26.85 -37.07 18.66
N TYR A 272 25.62 -37.44 19.05
CA TYR A 272 24.85 -36.77 20.10
C TYR A 272 25.81 -36.53 21.26
N GLY A 273 26.07 -35.27 21.59
CA GLY A 273 27.04 -34.92 22.63
C GLY A 273 26.81 -35.81 23.84
N GLU A 274 27.80 -36.66 24.14
CA GLU A 274 27.79 -37.46 25.35
C GLU A 274 27.53 -36.49 26.49
N ALA A 275 26.41 -36.70 27.19
CA ALA A 275 26.22 -36.10 28.49
C ALA A 275 27.43 -36.51 29.32
N ARG A 276 28.35 -35.57 29.56
CA ARG A 276 29.53 -35.78 30.40
C ARG A 276 29.04 -36.07 31.81
N MET A 277 28.76 -37.35 32.08
CA MET A 277 28.53 -37.84 33.43
C MET A 277 29.86 -37.86 34.14
N GLU A 278 30.14 -36.79 34.86
CA GLU A 278 31.24 -36.73 35.82
C GLU A 278 30.90 -37.66 36.98
N LYS A 279 31.29 -38.93 36.87
CA LYS A 279 31.26 -39.88 37.99
C LYS A 279 32.22 -39.36 39.05
N SER A 280 31.69 -38.71 40.07
CA SER A 280 32.37 -38.51 41.36
C SER A 280 32.79 -39.88 41.90
N ARG A 281 34.08 -40.22 41.80
CA ARG A 281 34.65 -41.39 42.48
C ARG A 281 34.53 -41.17 43.99
N PRO A 282 33.89 -42.06 44.77
CA PRO A 282 34.02 -42.01 46.20
C PRO A 282 35.40 -42.55 46.57
N SER A 283 36.19 -41.74 47.29
CA SER A 283 37.42 -42.18 47.94
C SER A 283 37.06 -43.22 48.99
N ARG A 284 37.40 -44.49 48.73
CA ARG A 284 37.31 -45.57 49.70
C ARG A 284 38.39 -45.33 50.76
N ILE A 285 38.00 -44.77 51.90
CA ILE A 285 38.77 -44.83 53.14
C ILE A 285 38.62 -46.25 53.67
N GLN A 286 39.70 -47.02 53.69
CA GLN A 286 39.84 -48.19 54.56
C GLN A 286 41.28 -48.25 55.07
N LEU A 287 41.38 -47.94 56.38
CA LEU A 287 42.37 -48.31 57.40
C LEU A 287 43.87 -48.19 57.07
#